data_AF-V2Y5L5-F1
#
_entry.id   AF-V2Y5L5-F1
#
_cell.length_a   1.000
_cell.length_b   1.000
_cell.length_c   1.000
_cell.angle_alpha   90.00
_cell.angle_beta   90.00
_cell.angle_gamma   90.00
#
_symmetry.space_group_name_H-M   'P 1'
#
loop_
_entity.id
_entity.type
_entity.pdbx_description
1 polymer ?
#
loop_
_entity_poly.entity_id
_entity_poly.type
_entity_poly.pdbx_seq_one_letter_code
_entity_poly.pdbx_strand_id
1 'polypeptide(L)'
;MFDSNMRTEAIPERVYSLCQILKNGKMEEKELRSLVEPKKESTSYFGMIRDAAKQLSLINYDEDSKQLELVVDEGDVASFSDFRRYVNRNIEKLSSGQFYKTVQIYMYNSDNLFKIEKDLQSVSKLVGVINEYDATVNLNEENMRAWRFWATFLGFGFLHDMFFLPNASTFLKDIIRNSSVEKGKAYTIDEFITMLHPSISICLSQEDENSRRMNLALSNAFRTLNDLGVIELKTVNDRSDEWNMTNMNLHPFSSIITDVVYKGE
;
A
#
# COMPACT_ATOMS: atom_id res chain seq x y z
N MET A 1 -13.64 5.87 0.48
CA MET A 1 -12.32 5.67 -0.15
C MET A 1 -11.99 4.19 -0.25
N PHE A 2 -12.05 3.43 0.85
CA PHE A 2 -11.55 2.05 0.89
C PHE A 2 -12.62 0.98 0.60
N ASP A 3 -13.87 1.19 1.05
CA ASP A 3 -14.92 0.16 0.95
C ASP A 3 -15.48 -0.04 -0.46
N SER A 4 -16.25 0.91 -1.01
CA SER A 4 -17.07 0.68 -2.22
C SER A 4 -16.73 1.54 -3.41
N ASN A 5 -16.50 2.84 -3.21
CA ASN A 5 -16.24 3.79 -4.29
C ASN A 5 -15.03 4.66 -3.94
N MET A 6 -13.90 4.42 -4.63
CA MET A 6 -12.69 5.23 -4.51
C MET A 6 -12.93 6.62 -5.10
N ARG A 7 -12.59 7.68 -4.35
CA ARG A 7 -12.85 9.08 -4.72
C ARG A 7 -11.61 9.93 -4.59
N THR A 8 -11.44 10.89 -5.50
CA THR A 8 -10.19 11.67 -5.62
C THR A 8 -9.98 12.71 -4.52
N GLU A 9 -11.03 13.05 -3.78
CA GLU A 9 -10.99 14.12 -2.80
C GLU A 9 -10.40 13.71 -1.46
N ALA A 10 -10.41 12.41 -1.14
CA ALA A 10 -9.94 11.87 0.12
C ALA A 10 -8.49 11.36 0.01
N ILE A 11 -7.57 12.19 -0.49
CA ILE A 11 -6.14 11.84 -0.64
C ILE A 11 -5.43 11.68 0.73
N PRO A 12 -4.30 10.96 0.79
CA PRO A 12 -3.54 10.73 2.03
C PRO A 12 -3.21 12.02 2.80
N GLU A 13 -2.78 13.08 2.12
CA GLU A 13 -2.39 14.36 2.73
C GLU A 13 -3.56 15.02 3.45
N ARG A 14 -4.77 14.92 2.90
CA ARG A 14 -5.98 15.50 3.50
C ARG A 14 -6.44 14.71 4.71
N VAL A 15 -6.39 13.38 4.65
CA VAL A 15 -6.68 12.50 5.79
C VAL A 15 -5.65 12.70 6.90
N TYR A 16 -4.37 12.80 6.56
CA TYR A 16 -3.30 13.08 7.51
C TYR A 16 -3.48 14.46 8.18
N SER A 17 -3.82 15.48 7.40
CA SER A 17 -4.07 16.83 7.92
C SER A 17 -5.23 16.85 8.93
N LEU A 18 -6.31 16.10 8.67
CA LEU A 18 -7.39 15.92 9.63
C LEU A 18 -6.88 15.31 10.95
N CYS A 19 -6.04 14.26 10.87
CA CYS A 19 -5.43 13.66 12.05
C CYS A 19 -4.57 14.67 12.82
N GLN A 20 -3.77 15.49 12.13
CA GLN A 20 -2.92 16.49 12.78
C GLN A 20 -3.73 17.55 13.54
N ILE A 21 -4.87 17.99 13.01
CA ILE A 21 -5.74 18.95 13.69
C ILE A 21 -6.31 18.33 14.97
N LEU A 22 -6.80 17.08 14.87
CA LEU A 22 -7.42 16.34 15.97
C LEU A 22 -6.46 15.91 17.08
N LYS A 23 -5.14 15.99 16.88
CA LYS A 23 -4.15 15.84 17.97
C LYS A 23 -4.34 16.87 19.09
N ASN A 24 -4.93 18.03 18.77
CA ASN A 24 -5.19 19.08 19.76
C ASN A 24 -6.47 18.83 20.58
N GLY A 25 -7.13 17.69 20.37
CA GLY A 25 -8.35 17.29 21.07
C GLY A 25 -9.55 17.18 20.13
N LYS A 26 -10.65 16.70 20.71
CA LYS A 26 -11.92 16.54 20.01
C LYS A 26 -12.46 17.88 19.51
N MET A 27 -13.05 17.88 18.31
CA MET A 27 -13.52 19.10 17.65
C MET A 27 -14.82 18.85 16.88
N GLU A 28 -15.68 19.88 16.78
CA GLU A 28 -16.91 19.80 15.98
C GLU A 28 -16.62 19.68 14.48
N GLU A 29 -17.42 18.89 13.77
CA GLU A 29 -17.31 18.69 12.31
C GLU A 29 -17.27 20.02 11.54
N LYS A 30 -18.11 20.98 11.94
CA LYS A 30 -18.23 22.28 11.27
C LYS A 30 -16.93 23.09 11.36
N GLU A 31 -16.26 23.04 12.51
CA GLU A 31 -14.99 23.74 12.72
C GLU A 31 -13.87 23.06 11.91
N LEU A 32 -13.77 21.73 11.99
CA LEU A 32 -12.80 20.95 11.22
C LEU A 32 -12.94 21.19 9.72
N ARG A 33 -14.18 21.21 9.21
CA ARG A 33 -14.45 21.53 7.81
C ARG A 33 -13.86 22.88 7.41
N SER A 34 -14.02 23.90 8.26
CA SER A 34 -13.50 25.24 7.97
C SER A 34 -11.98 25.37 7.99
N LEU A 35 -11.30 24.43 8.66
CA LEU A 35 -9.83 24.34 8.72
C LEU A 35 -9.24 23.52 7.56
N VAL A 36 -9.97 22.50 7.10
CA VAL A 36 -9.51 21.56 6.07
C VAL A 36 -9.89 21.99 4.65
N GLU A 37 -11.03 22.67 4.47
CA GLU A 37 -11.50 23.12 3.15
C GLU A 37 -11.16 24.60 2.88
N PRO A 38 -10.68 24.95 1.67
CA PRO A 38 -10.56 26.33 1.24
C PRO A 38 -11.92 27.03 1.20
N LYS A 39 -11.97 28.29 1.66
CA LYS A 39 -13.20 29.10 1.72
C LYS A 39 -13.89 29.38 0.37
N LYS A 40 -13.26 29.07 -0.76
CA LYS A 40 -13.74 29.40 -2.12
C LYS A 40 -14.37 28.21 -2.86
N GLU A 41 -14.40 27.02 -2.27
CA GLU A 41 -15.01 25.84 -2.89
C GLU A 41 -16.53 25.85 -2.72
N SER A 42 -17.26 25.65 -3.82
CA SER A 42 -18.73 25.59 -3.82
C SER A 42 -19.28 24.26 -3.32
N THR A 43 -18.46 23.20 -3.36
CA THR A 43 -18.85 21.83 -3.02
C THR A 43 -17.98 21.33 -1.88
N SER A 44 -18.60 20.83 -0.81
CA SER A 44 -17.87 20.24 0.32
C SER A 44 -17.36 18.84 -0.03
N TYR A 45 -16.11 18.57 0.31
CA TYR A 45 -15.47 17.27 0.22
C TYR A 45 -15.03 16.70 1.58
N PHE A 46 -15.24 17.43 2.68
CA PHE A 46 -14.86 17.05 4.04
C PHE A 46 -15.46 15.71 4.46
N GLY A 47 -16.73 15.46 4.13
CA GLY A 47 -17.38 14.18 4.43
C GLY A 47 -16.61 12.99 3.86
N MET A 48 -16.03 13.12 2.67
CA MET A 48 -15.21 12.06 2.06
C MET A 48 -13.90 11.83 2.81
N ILE A 49 -13.27 12.90 3.32
CA ILE A 49 -12.06 12.83 4.14
C ILE A 49 -12.38 12.15 5.48
N ARG A 50 -13.44 12.60 6.16
CA ARG A 50 -13.92 12.00 7.42
C ARG A 50 -14.20 10.52 7.23
N ASP A 51 -14.96 10.15 6.21
CA ASP A 51 -15.35 8.75 5.99
C ASP A 51 -14.13 7.88 5.66
N ALA A 52 -13.15 8.39 4.90
CA ALA A 52 -11.89 7.69 4.68
C ALA A 52 -11.09 7.50 5.98
N ALA A 53 -11.04 8.53 6.83
CA ALA A 53 -10.37 8.43 8.13
C ALA A 53 -11.07 7.45 9.09
N LYS A 54 -12.40 7.39 9.08
CA LYS A 54 -13.20 6.38 9.80
C LYS A 54 -12.93 4.97 9.27
N GLN A 55 -12.89 4.77 7.95
CA GLN A 55 -12.57 3.49 7.32
C GLN A 55 -11.18 2.97 7.74
N LEU A 56 -10.21 3.88 7.91
CA LEU A 56 -8.88 3.56 8.40
C LEU A 56 -8.80 3.40 9.94
N SER A 57 -9.92 3.53 10.65
CA SER A 57 -9.98 3.52 12.12
C SER A 57 -9.04 4.55 12.77
N LEU A 58 -8.84 5.70 12.13
CA LEU A 58 -8.00 6.79 12.66
C LEU A 58 -8.76 7.67 13.63
N ILE A 59 -10.06 7.83 13.38
CA ILE A 59 -10.94 8.74 14.10
C ILE A 59 -12.25 8.06 14.48
N ASN A 60 -12.88 8.58 15.52
CA ASN A 60 -14.27 8.33 15.83
C ASN A 60 -15.11 9.57 15.49
N TYR A 61 -16.38 9.36 15.16
CA TYR A 61 -17.36 10.42 14.96
C TYR A 61 -18.59 10.11 15.79
N ASP A 62 -18.87 10.98 16.76
CA ASP A 62 -20.04 10.93 17.61
C ASP A 62 -21.21 11.63 16.88
N GLU A 63 -22.24 10.86 16.51
CA GLU A 63 -23.41 11.37 15.79
C GLU A 63 -24.26 12.33 16.62
N ASP A 64 -24.28 12.17 17.96
CA ASP A 64 -25.10 12.99 18.86
C ASP A 64 -24.45 14.35 19.08
N SER A 65 -23.16 14.37 19.40
CA SER A 65 -22.41 15.61 19.64
C SER A 65 -21.82 16.23 18.36
N LYS A 66 -21.81 15.49 17.25
CA LYS A 66 -21.16 15.86 15.98
C LYS A 66 -19.67 16.19 16.14
N GLN A 67 -19.03 15.56 17.12
CA GLN A 67 -17.61 15.73 17.42
C GLN A 67 -16.80 14.60 16.80
N LEU A 68 -15.62 14.94 16.32
CA LEU A 68 -14.62 14.01 15.85
C LEU A 68 -13.45 14.02 16.83
N GLU A 69 -12.86 12.84 17.04
CA GLU A 69 -11.67 12.68 17.86
C GLU A 69 -10.69 11.69 17.22
N LEU A 70 -9.40 11.89 17.45
CA LEU A 70 -8.37 10.93 17.09
C LEU A 70 -8.44 9.75 18.06
N VAL A 71 -8.45 8.52 17.54
CA VAL A 71 -8.52 7.28 18.36
C VAL A 71 -7.29 6.40 18.27
N VAL A 72 -6.25 6.90 17.61
CA VAL A 72 -4.94 6.24 17.49
C VAL A 72 -3.90 6.96 18.34
N ASP A 73 -2.81 6.27 18.67
CA ASP A 73 -1.69 6.88 19.39
C ASP A 73 -1.11 8.04 18.56
N GLU A 74 -0.74 9.14 19.24
CA GLU A 74 -0.13 10.29 18.55
C GLU A 74 1.15 9.92 17.77
N GLY A 75 1.85 8.88 18.22
CA GLY A 75 3.02 8.31 17.57
C GLY A 75 2.72 7.71 16.19
N ASP A 76 1.53 7.14 16.00
CA ASP A 76 1.09 6.56 14.72
C ASP A 76 0.78 7.63 13.67
N VAL A 77 0.62 8.90 14.09
CA VAL A 77 0.42 10.05 13.20
C VAL A 77 1.45 11.16 13.44
N ALA A 78 2.59 10.85 14.06
CA ALA A 78 3.61 11.86 14.37
C ALA A 78 4.25 12.46 13.11
N SER A 79 4.39 11.64 12.07
CA SER A 79 4.91 12.02 10.76
C SER A 79 4.07 11.39 9.65
N PHE A 80 4.25 11.88 8.41
CA PHE A 80 3.59 11.28 7.25
C PHE A 80 4.02 9.82 7.02
N SER A 81 5.26 9.48 7.38
CA SER A 81 5.77 8.10 7.35
C SER A 81 5.18 7.23 8.46
N ASP A 82 4.97 7.75 9.67
CA ASP A 82 4.30 6.99 10.73
C ASP A 82 2.85 6.71 10.37
N PHE A 83 2.17 7.72 9.80
CA PHE A 83 0.81 7.57 9.27
C PHE A 83 0.73 6.47 8.20
N ARG A 84 1.66 6.47 7.23
CA ARG A 84 1.74 5.40 6.22
C ARG A 84 1.93 4.03 6.87
N ARG A 85 2.88 3.92 7.81
CA ARG A 85 3.19 2.67 8.52
C ARG A 85 1.97 2.16 9.30
N TYR A 86 1.21 3.04 9.95
CA TYR A 86 -0.04 2.71 10.61
C TYR A 86 -1.06 2.11 9.64
N VAL A 87 -1.26 2.73 8.48
CA VAL A 87 -2.22 2.21 7.48
C VAL A 87 -1.76 0.85 6.96
N ASN A 88 -0.48 0.71 6.62
CA ASN A 88 0.09 -0.56 6.16
C ASN A 88 -0.01 -1.67 7.23
N ARG A 89 0.16 -1.35 8.52
CA ARG A 89 -0.04 -2.29 9.65
C ARG A 89 -1.47 -2.84 9.71
N ASN A 90 -2.45 -2.06 9.29
CA ASN A 90 -3.87 -2.37 9.40
C ASN A 90 -4.51 -2.72 8.04
N ILE A 91 -3.71 -2.89 6.98
CA ILE A 91 -4.21 -2.96 5.60
C ILE A 91 -5.22 -4.09 5.38
N GLU A 92 -5.05 -5.21 6.08
CA GLU A 92 -5.93 -6.38 6.01
C GLU A 92 -7.36 -6.13 6.48
N LYS A 93 -7.57 -5.13 7.34
CA LYS A 93 -8.93 -4.70 7.73
C LYS A 93 -9.72 -4.15 6.55
N LEU A 94 -9.04 -3.76 5.47
CA LEU A 94 -9.63 -3.21 4.25
C LEU A 94 -9.83 -4.28 3.16
N SER A 95 -9.56 -5.56 3.45
CA SER A 95 -9.51 -6.66 2.47
C SER A 95 -10.79 -6.88 1.66
N SER A 96 -11.95 -6.54 2.24
CA SER A 96 -13.24 -6.63 1.55
C SER A 96 -13.49 -5.49 0.54
N GLY A 97 -12.75 -4.38 0.67
CA GLY A 97 -12.99 -3.13 -0.04
C GLY A 97 -12.42 -3.06 -1.46
N GLN A 98 -12.99 -2.17 -2.27
CA GLN A 98 -12.60 -1.92 -3.66
C GLN A 98 -11.12 -1.54 -3.79
N PHE A 99 -10.59 -0.74 -2.87
CA PHE A 99 -9.18 -0.33 -2.90
C PHE A 99 -8.24 -1.53 -2.78
N TYR A 100 -8.45 -2.36 -1.74
CA TYR A 100 -7.58 -3.50 -1.46
C TYR A 100 -7.58 -4.50 -2.61
N LYS A 101 -8.78 -4.84 -3.12
CA LYS A 101 -8.93 -5.73 -4.28
C LYS A 101 -8.24 -5.18 -5.53
N THR A 102 -8.34 -3.89 -5.77
CA THR A 102 -7.65 -3.23 -6.89
C THR A 102 -6.13 -3.35 -6.76
N VAL A 103 -5.58 -3.13 -5.55
CA VAL A 103 -4.15 -3.33 -5.31
C VAL A 103 -3.76 -4.79 -5.54
N GLN A 104 -4.50 -5.77 -5.01
CA GLN A 104 -4.21 -7.19 -5.22
C GLN A 104 -4.16 -7.56 -6.69
N ILE A 105 -5.20 -7.22 -7.46
CA ILE A 105 -5.24 -7.51 -8.90
C ILE A 105 -4.03 -6.90 -9.60
N TYR A 106 -3.69 -5.65 -9.29
CA TYR A 106 -2.54 -5.01 -9.89
C TYR A 106 -1.22 -5.67 -9.50
N MET A 107 -1.01 -5.99 -8.22
CA MET A 107 0.24 -6.59 -7.71
C MET A 107 0.44 -8.00 -8.26
N TYR A 108 -0.58 -8.85 -8.19
CA TYR A 108 -0.53 -10.24 -8.66
C TYR A 108 -0.28 -10.32 -10.16
N ASN A 109 -0.78 -9.36 -10.92
CA ASN A 109 -0.62 -9.30 -12.37
C ASN A 109 0.48 -8.33 -12.81
N SER A 110 1.34 -7.87 -11.89
CA SER A 110 2.32 -6.81 -12.19
C SER A 110 3.29 -7.18 -13.32
N ASP A 111 3.66 -8.46 -13.46
CA ASP A 111 4.47 -8.96 -14.59
C ASP A 111 3.80 -8.76 -15.96
N ASN A 112 2.48 -8.97 -16.02
CA ASN A 112 1.70 -8.86 -17.26
C ASN A 112 1.34 -7.39 -17.53
N LEU A 113 0.89 -6.69 -16.50
CA LEU A 113 0.53 -5.28 -16.57
C LEU A 113 1.70 -4.38 -16.95
N PHE A 114 2.92 -4.71 -16.54
CA PHE A 114 4.10 -3.95 -16.94
C PHE A 114 4.48 -4.13 -18.43
N LYS A 115 4.09 -5.26 -19.03
CA LYS A 115 4.38 -5.59 -20.43
C LYS A 115 3.34 -5.04 -21.41
N ILE A 116 2.20 -4.54 -20.93
CA ILE A 116 1.21 -3.93 -21.82
C ILE A 116 1.83 -2.71 -22.49
N GLU A 117 1.46 -2.50 -23.76
CA GLU A 117 1.99 -1.41 -24.56
C GLU A 117 1.79 -0.07 -23.85
N LYS A 118 2.74 0.85 -23.99
CA LYS A 118 2.76 2.12 -23.25
C LYS A 118 1.47 2.92 -23.44
N ASP A 119 0.88 2.88 -24.62
CA ASP A 119 -0.39 3.54 -24.92
C ASP A 119 -1.60 2.88 -24.23
N LEU A 120 -1.49 1.62 -23.78
CA LEU A 120 -2.48 0.88 -22.99
C LEU A 120 -2.42 1.17 -21.49
N GLN A 121 -1.36 1.82 -21.00
CA GLN A 121 -1.20 2.13 -19.58
C GLN A 121 -1.86 3.46 -19.15
N SER A 122 -2.59 4.12 -20.06
CA SER A 122 -3.48 5.23 -19.69
C SER A 122 -4.51 4.80 -18.65
N VAL A 123 -4.99 5.73 -17.82
CA VAL A 123 -5.98 5.44 -16.77
C VAL A 123 -7.19 4.68 -17.33
N SER A 124 -7.74 5.16 -18.45
CA SER A 124 -8.96 4.62 -19.06
C SER A 124 -8.81 3.19 -19.55
N LYS A 125 -7.68 2.87 -20.17
CA LYS A 125 -7.41 1.52 -20.66
C LYS A 125 -7.05 0.55 -19.52
N LEU A 126 -6.34 1.02 -18.50
CA LEU A 126 -6.01 0.21 -17.32
C LEU A 126 -7.27 -0.18 -16.52
N VAL A 127 -8.29 0.68 -16.47
CA VAL A 127 -9.62 0.34 -15.91
C VAL A 127 -10.19 -0.92 -16.58
N GLY A 128 -10.18 -0.95 -17.92
CA GLY A 128 -10.69 -2.08 -18.70
C GLY A 128 -9.94 -3.37 -18.35
N VAL A 129 -8.60 -3.32 -18.38
CA VAL A 129 -7.75 -4.47 -18.07
C VAL A 129 -7.97 -4.99 -16.64
N ILE A 130 -8.06 -4.11 -15.63
CA ILE A 130 -8.29 -4.55 -14.24
C ILE A 130 -9.70 -5.16 -14.07
N ASN A 131 -10.72 -4.57 -14.70
CA ASN A 131 -12.08 -5.12 -14.68
C ASN A 131 -12.20 -6.45 -15.44
N GLU A 132 -11.33 -6.73 -16.41
CA GLU A 132 -11.25 -8.05 -17.07
C GLU A 132 -10.71 -9.13 -16.13
N TYR A 133 -9.78 -8.79 -15.24
CA TYR A 133 -9.31 -9.72 -14.21
C TYR A 133 -10.38 -10.01 -13.14
N ASP A 134 -11.13 -8.99 -12.71
CA ASP A 134 -12.25 -9.14 -11.79
C ASP A 134 -13.31 -8.05 -12.01
N ALA A 135 -14.40 -8.43 -12.67
CA ALA A 135 -15.51 -7.52 -12.98
C ALA A 135 -16.26 -7.03 -11.73
N THR A 136 -16.09 -7.69 -10.57
CA THR A 136 -16.78 -7.32 -9.33
C THR A 136 -16.21 -6.06 -8.69
N VAL A 137 -14.98 -5.67 -9.04
CA VAL A 137 -14.38 -4.42 -8.56
C VAL A 137 -15.05 -3.20 -9.20
N ASN A 138 -15.55 -3.34 -10.45
CA ASN A 138 -16.33 -2.33 -11.17
C ASN A 138 -15.70 -0.92 -11.12
N LEU A 139 -14.48 -0.82 -11.66
CA LEU A 139 -13.72 0.43 -11.68
C LEU A 139 -14.15 1.35 -12.81
N ASN A 140 -14.04 2.64 -12.56
CA ASN A 140 -14.04 3.70 -13.56
C ASN A 140 -12.74 4.55 -13.48
N GLU A 141 -12.59 5.53 -14.37
CA GLU A 141 -11.37 6.36 -14.40
C GLU A 141 -11.14 7.19 -13.14
N GLU A 142 -12.20 7.67 -12.49
CA GLU A 142 -12.11 8.42 -11.25
C GLU A 142 -11.59 7.52 -10.13
N ASN A 143 -12.09 6.28 -10.05
CA ASN A 143 -11.61 5.28 -9.10
C ASN A 143 -10.11 5.02 -9.29
N MET A 144 -9.66 4.84 -10.53
CA MET A 144 -8.24 4.59 -10.81
C MET A 144 -7.35 5.80 -10.55
N ARG A 145 -7.85 7.03 -10.75
CA ARG A 145 -7.14 8.24 -10.32
C ARG A 145 -7.01 8.31 -8.80
N ALA A 146 -8.10 8.03 -8.07
CA ALA A 146 -8.11 8.00 -6.61
C ALA A 146 -7.18 6.90 -6.05
N TRP A 147 -7.23 5.71 -6.63
CA TRP A 147 -6.37 4.59 -6.28
C TRP A 147 -4.89 4.95 -6.37
N ARG A 148 -4.45 5.62 -7.44
CA ARG A 148 -3.04 6.00 -7.65
C ARG A 148 -2.46 6.83 -6.51
N PHE A 149 -3.21 7.77 -5.93
CA PHE A 149 -2.74 8.57 -4.80
C PHE A 149 -2.41 7.69 -3.59
N TRP A 150 -3.35 6.84 -3.20
CA TRP A 150 -3.18 5.94 -2.06
C TRP A 150 -2.18 4.83 -2.33
N ALA A 151 -2.20 4.23 -3.52
CA ALA A 151 -1.28 3.14 -3.85
C ALA A 151 0.18 3.60 -3.88
N THR A 152 0.43 4.82 -4.37
CA THR A 152 1.76 5.44 -4.34
C THR A 152 2.15 5.79 -2.92
N PHE A 153 1.24 6.41 -2.15
CA PHE A 153 1.50 6.77 -0.75
C PHE A 153 1.83 5.55 0.10
N LEU A 154 1.05 4.47 0.00
CA LEU A 154 1.25 3.23 0.76
C LEU A 154 2.47 2.42 0.29
N GLY A 155 3.06 2.79 -0.85
CA GLY A 155 4.35 2.28 -1.26
C GLY A 155 4.29 1.01 -2.10
N PHE A 156 3.19 0.78 -2.82
CA PHE A 156 3.03 -0.35 -3.75
C PHE A 156 3.74 -0.13 -5.09
N GLY A 157 4.10 1.12 -5.38
CA GLY A 157 4.81 1.50 -6.60
C GLY A 157 4.97 3.00 -6.71
N PHE A 158 5.49 3.44 -7.86
CA PHE A 158 5.78 4.86 -8.11
C PHE A 158 5.03 5.36 -9.34
N LEU A 159 4.53 6.59 -9.28
CA LEU A 159 4.04 7.28 -10.47
C LEU A 159 5.20 7.96 -11.19
N HIS A 160 5.39 7.61 -12.46
CA HIS A 160 6.34 8.25 -13.36
C HIS A 160 5.66 8.54 -14.70
N ASP A 161 5.58 9.81 -15.12
CA ASP A 161 4.94 10.23 -16.36
C ASP A 161 3.53 9.62 -16.59
N MET A 162 2.71 9.59 -15.54
CA MET A 162 1.35 8.99 -15.50
C MET A 162 1.29 7.45 -15.53
N PHE A 163 2.44 6.77 -15.57
CA PHE A 163 2.56 5.32 -15.44
C PHE A 163 2.79 4.93 -13.99
N PHE A 164 2.12 3.86 -13.55
CA PHE A 164 2.39 3.27 -12.25
C PHE A 164 3.44 2.17 -12.43
N LEU A 165 4.60 2.33 -11.81
CA LEU A 165 5.71 1.39 -11.89
C LEU A 165 5.68 0.47 -10.67
N PRO A 166 5.56 -0.86 -10.85
CA PRO A 166 5.46 -1.82 -9.76
C PRO A 166 6.79 -1.95 -9.02
N ASN A 167 6.81 -1.48 -7.77
CA ASN A 167 7.92 -1.67 -6.84
C ASN A 167 7.40 -1.45 -5.41
N ALA A 168 7.13 -2.54 -4.71
CA ALA A 168 6.53 -2.51 -3.38
C ALA A 168 7.55 -2.26 -2.25
N SER A 169 8.72 -1.68 -2.53
CA SER A 169 9.82 -1.53 -1.54
C SER A 169 9.43 -0.74 -0.31
N THR A 170 8.67 0.35 -0.46
CA THR A 170 8.23 1.17 0.67
C THR A 170 7.20 0.41 1.51
N PHE A 171 6.26 -0.29 0.88
CA PHE A 171 5.32 -1.17 1.57
C PHE A 171 6.04 -2.29 2.32
N LEU A 172 6.95 -3.01 1.65
CA LEU A 172 7.75 -4.09 2.21
C LEU A 172 8.58 -3.62 3.41
N LYS A 173 9.17 -2.42 3.33
CA LYS A 173 9.90 -1.81 4.45
C LYS A 173 8.99 -1.56 5.65
N ASP A 174 7.80 -1.01 5.42
CA ASP A 174 6.84 -0.74 6.49
C ASP A 174 6.35 -2.03 7.17
N ILE A 175 6.03 -3.08 6.40
CA ILE A 175 5.59 -4.37 6.98
C ILE A 175 6.70 -5.11 7.72
N ILE A 176 7.96 -5.05 7.26
CA ILE A 176 9.10 -5.58 8.02
C ILE A 176 9.16 -4.89 9.39
N ARG A 177 9.01 -3.57 9.44
CA ARG A 177 9.01 -2.81 10.71
C ARG A 177 7.80 -3.08 11.60
N ASN A 178 6.68 -3.50 11.03
CA ASN A 178 5.49 -3.88 11.77
C ASN A 178 5.52 -5.35 12.23
N SER A 179 6.47 -6.14 11.74
CA SER A 179 6.64 -7.56 12.06
C SER A 179 7.60 -7.78 13.23
N SER A 180 7.78 -9.05 13.62
CA SER A 180 8.77 -9.48 14.61
C SER A 180 10.14 -9.85 14.01
N VAL A 181 10.44 -9.41 12.78
CA VAL A 181 11.74 -9.66 12.13
C VAL A 181 12.87 -9.00 12.93
N GLU A 182 13.85 -9.80 13.33
CA GLU A 182 14.98 -9.35 14.16
C GLU A 182 16.14 -8.85 13.28
N LYS A 183 16.70 -7.70 13.64
CA LYS A 183 17.88 -7.14 12.97
C LYS A 183 19.09 -8.08 13.14
N GLY A 184 19.78 -8.36 12.05
CA GLY A 184 20.99 -9.18 12.00
C GLY A 184 20.75 -10.69 11.98
N LYS A 185 19.52 -11.15 12.20
CA LYS A 185 19.16 -12.57 12.08
C LYS A 185 18.91 -12.93 10.63
N ALA A 186 19.45 -14.07 10.21
CA ALA A 186 19.16 -14.66 8.92
C ALA A 186 17.88 -15.50 9.02
N TYR A 187 17.01 -15.34 8.04
CA TYR A 187 15.79 -16.12 7.88
C TYR A 187 15.81 -16.78 6.51
N THR A 188 15.23 -17.97 6.42
CA THR A 188 14.84 -18.47 5.09
C THR A 188 13.79 -17.53 4.50
N ILE A 189 13.68 -17.49 3.18
CA ILE A 189 12.67 -16.64 2.56
C ILE A 189 11.24 -17.09 2.91
N ASP A 190 10.99 -18.41 3.09
CA ASP A 190 9.72 -18.93 3.60
C ASP A 190 9.40 -18.40 5.01
N GLU A 191 10.36 -18.48 5.94
CA GLU A 191 10.22 -17.95 7.31
C GLU A 191 9.99 -16.44 7.29
N PHE A 192 10.73 -15.74 6.44
CA PHE A 192 10.64 -14.30 6.31
C PHE A 192 9.25 -13.87 5.84
N ILE A 193 8.73 -14.46 4.75
CA ILE A 193 7.38 -14.18 4.24
C ILE A 193 6.32 -14.54 5.29
N THR A 194 6.48 -15.67 5.99
CA THR A 194 5.58 -16.08 7.08
C THR A 194 5.45 -15.01 8.16
N MET A 195 6.53 -14.33 8.54
CA MET A 195 6.49 -13.24 9.53
C MET A 195 5.84 -11.95 9.01
N LEU A 196 5.73 -11.77 7.69
CA LEU A 196 5.10 -10.60 7.08
C LEU A 196 3.60 -10.77 6.89
N HIS A 197 3.08 -11.97 7.12
CA HIS A 197 1.64 -12.21 7.15
C HIS A 197 0.98 -11.57 8.39
N PRO A 198 -0.29 -11.16 8.27
CA PRO A 198 -1.13 -11.29 7.08
C PRO A 198 -0.91 -10.18 6.03
N SER A 199 -0.25 -9.07 6.39
CA SER A 199 -0.15 -7.87 5.54
C SER A 199 0.45 -8.09 4.15
N ILE A 200 1.43 -9.00 4.00
CA ILE A 200 2.05 -9.30 2.69
C ILE A 200 1.05 -9.86 1.67
N SER A 201 -0.09 -10.42 2.12
CA SER A 201 -1.12 -11.03 1.27
C SER A 201 -1.74 -10.05 0.27
N ILE A 202 -1.66 -8.74 0.48
CA ILE A 202 -2.11 -7.77 -0.55
C ILE A 202 -1.21 -7.76 -1.80
N CYS A 203 0.05 -8.20 -1.66
CA CYS A 203 1.05 -8.20 -2.72
C CYS A 203 1.46 -9.61 -3.18
N LEU A 204 1.12 -10.65 -2.43
CA LEU A 204 1.49 -12.03 -2.72
C LEU A 204 0.25 -12.93 -2.75
N SER A 205 -0.02 -13.53 -3.91
CA SER A 205 -1.16 -14.45 -4.04
C SER A 205 -0.85 -15.81 -3.42
N GLN A 206 -1.88 -16.55 -3.03
CA GLN A 206 -1.71 -17.91 -2.52
C GLN A 206 -1.06 -18.85 -3.55
N GLU A 207 -1.33 -18.65 -4.85
CA GLU A 207 -0.72 -19.41 -5.94
C GLU A 207 0.78 -19.12 -6.05
N ASP A 208 1.14 -17.84 -6.00
CA ASP A 208 2.54 -17.40 -6.00
C ASP A 208 3.29 -17.95 -4.78
N GLU A 209 2.69 -17.90 -3.59
CA GLU A 209 3.30 -18.43 -2.37
C GLU A 209 3.50 -19.96 -2.45
N ASN A 210 2.48 -20.71 -2.89
CA ASN A 210 2.55 -22.16 -3.06
C ASN A 210 3.61 -22.59 -4.08
N SER A 211 3.82 -21.77 -5.11
CA SER A 211 4.83 -22.00 -6.15
C SER A 211 6.18 -21.33 -5.85
N ARG A 212 6.31 -20.68 -4.69
CA ARG A 212 7.49 -19.90 -4.26
C ARG A 212 7.96 -18.94 -5.34
N ARG A 213 7.02 -18.10 -5.81
CA ARG A 213 7.26 -17.12 -6.86
C ARG A 213 6.93 -15.72 -6.33
N MET A 214 7.78 -14.76 -6.67
CA MET A 214 7.52 -13.35 -6.48
C MET A 214 7.13 -12.73 -7.82
N ASN A 215 6.02 -12.00 -7.83
CA ASN A 215 5.68 -11.12 -8.94
C ASN A 215 6.69 -9.97 -9.07
N LEU A 216 6.56 -9.20 -10.16
CA LEU A 216 7.46 -8.10 -10.48
C LEU A 216 7.54 -7.05 -9.36
N ALA A 217 6.40 -6.68 -8.74
CA ALA A 217 6.36 -5.68 -7.69
C ALA A 217 7.18 -6.08 -6.45
N LEU A 218 7.04 -7.31 -5.97
CA LEU A 218 7.81 -7.84 -4.85
C LEU A 218 9.26 -8.12 -5.23
N SER A 219 9.50 -8.66 -6.43
CA SER A 219 10.86 -8.87 -6.93
C SER A 219 11.67 -7.58 -6.93
N ASN A 220 11.07 -6.48 -7.41
CA ASN A 220 11.69 -5.16 -7.38
C ASN A 220 11.82 -4.62 -5.95
N ALA A 221 10.85 -4.89 -5.07
CA ALA A 221 10.90 -4.47 -3.67
C ALA A 221 12.11 -5.05 -2.95
N PHE A 222 12.31 -6.37 -3.02
CA PHE A 222 13.43 -7.07 -2.39
C PHE A 222 14.78 -6.56 -2.91
N ARG A 223 14.92 -6.39 -4.24
CA ARG A 223 16.15 -5.84 -4.84
C ARG A 223 16.42 -4.42 -4.39
N THR A 224 15.39 -3.57 -4.41
CA THR A 224 15.53 -2.17 -3.96
C THR A 224 15.96 -2.10 -2.50
N LEU A 225 15.35 -2.89 -1.61
CA LEU A 225 15.73 -2.89 -0.20
C LEU A 225 17.14 -3.48 0.03
N ASN A 226 17.56 -4.42 -0.80
CA ASN A 226 18.94 -4.92 -0.80
C ASN A 226 19.94 -3.83 -1.18
N ASP A 227 19.68 -3.12 -2.27
CA ASP A 227 20.56 -2.08 -2.78
C ASP A 227 20.65 -0.88 -1.83
N LEU A 228 19.56 -0.61 -1.11
CA LEU A 228 19.50 0.38 -0.03
C LEU A 228 20.16 -0.09 1.28
N GLY A 229 20.59 -1.36 1.36
CA GLY A 229 21.19 -1.93 2.57
C GLY A 229 20.23 -2.12 3.75
N VAL A 230 18.91 -2.06 3.50
CA VAL A 230 17.87 -2.29 4.52
C VAL A 230 17.72 -3.77 4.82
N ILE A 231 17.88 -4.59 3.79
CA ILE A 231 18.02 -6.04 3.89
C ILE A 231 19.29 -6.48 3.15
N GLU A 232 19.73 -7.71 3.41
CA GLU A 232 20.73 -8.40 2.61
C GLU A 232 20.09 -9.68 2.07
N LEU A 233 20.01 -9.78 0.74
CA LEU A 233 19.58 -11.00 0.06
C LEU A 233 20.72 -12.00 -0.02
N LYS A 234 20.39 -13.28 -0.03
CA LYS A 234 21.36 -14.36 -0.23
C LYS A 234 20.80 -15.44 -1.15
N THR A 235 21.75 -16.10 -1.80
CA THR A 235 21.52 -17.34 -2.54
C THR A 235 22.50 -18.36 -1.97
N VAL A 236 21.96 -19.35 -1.25
CA VAL A 236 22.74 -20.43 -0.65
C VAL A 236 22.54 -21.68 -1.50
N ASN A 237 23.65 -22.25 -1.99
CA ASN A 237 23.61 -23.45 -2.81
C ASN A 237 22.95 -24.62 -2.05
N ASP A 238 22.30 -25.51 -2.79
CA ASP A 238 21.69 -26.76 -2.30
C ASP A 238 20.53 -26.58 -1.30
N ARG A 239 19.94 -25.37 -1.24
CA ARG A 239 18.68 -25.08 -0.54
C ARG A 239 17.49 -25.63 -1.34
N SER A 240 16.50 -26.19 -0.67
CA SER A 240 15.26 -26.68 -1.29
C SER A 240 14.10 -25.68 -1.24
N ASP A 241 14.28 -24.55 -0.55
CA ASP A 241 13.33 -23.47 -0.30
C ASP A 241 13.65 -22.19 -1.07
N GLU A 242 14.12 -22.35 -2.32
CA GLU A 242 14.37 -21.24 -3.24
C GLU A 242 13.07 -20.56 -3.66
N TRP A 243 13.09 -19.23 -3.74
CA TRP A 243 12.01 -18.43 -4.34
C TRP A 243 12.45 -17.84 -5.67
N ASN A 244 11.59 -18.00 -6.66
CA ASN A 244 11.76 -17.47 -8.00
C ASN A 244 11.29 -16.02 -8.07
N MET A 245 12.14 -15.14 -8.58
CA MET A 245 11.84 -13.74 -8.83
C MET A 245 11.62 -13.49 -10.32
N THR A 246 10.88 -12.44 -10.66
CA THR A 246 10.83 -11.94 -12.04
C THR A 246 12.24 -11.58 -12.50
N ASN A 247 12.65 -12.14 -13.64
CA ASN A 247 14.04 -12.08 -14.10
C ASN A 247 14.51 -10.63 -14.38
N MET A 248 15.67 -10.27 -13.84
CA MET A 248 16.37 -9.01 -14.13
C MET A 248 17.87 -9.28 -14.31
N ASN A 249 18.27 -9.58 -15.55
CA ASN A 249 19.62 -10.06 -15.90
C ASN A 249 20.80 -9.20 -15.42
N LEU A 250 20.59 -7.90 -15.22
CA LEU A 250 21.64 -6.96 -14.84
C LEU A 250 21.85 -6.85 -13.32
N HIS A 251 21.02 -7.52 -12.52
CA HIS A 251 21.09 -7.46 -11.07
C HIS A 251 21.76 -8.70 -10.49
N PRO A 252 22.55 -8.60 -9.41
CA PRO A 252 23.20 -9.75 -8.77
C PRO A 252 22.22 -10.86 -8.37
N PHE A 253 21.05 -10.45 -7.86
CA PHE A 253 19.91 -11.33 -7.61
C PHE A 253 18.96 -11.30 -8.81
N SER A 254 19.34 -11.99 -9.88
CA SER A 254 18.66 -11.93 -11.17
C SER A 254 17.31 -12.65 -11.17
N SER A 255 17.22 -13.82 -10.53
CA SER A 255 16.01 -14.66 -10.60
C SER A 255 15.72 -15.53 -9.38
N ILE A 256 16.64 -15.68 -8.42
CA ILE A 256 16.47 -16.60 -7.28
C ILE A 256 17.01 -15.98 -6.00
N ILE A 257 16.31 -16.20 -4.90
CA ILE A 257 16.77 -15.93 -3.52
C ILE A 257 16.40 -17.09 -2.60
N THR A 258 17.16 -17.28 -1.52
CA THR A 258 16.92 -18.35 -0.53
C THR A 258 16.78 -17.80 0.89
N ASP A 259 17.53 -16.75 1.22
CA ASP A 259 17.58 -16.21 2.57
C ASP A 259 17.62 -14.68 2.56
N VAL A 260 17.16 -14.09 3.65
CA VAL A 260 17.16 -12.64 3.88
C VAL A 260 17.69 -12.35 5.28
N VAL A 261 18.50 -11.31 5.39
CA VAL A 261 18.90 -10.72 6.68
C VAL A 261 18.36 -9.31 6.75
N TYR A 262 17.56 -8.98 7.77
CA TYR A 262 17.17 -7.60 8.01
C TYR A 262 18.34 -6.82 8.63
N LYS A 263 18.78 -5.74 7.99
CA LYS A 263 19.92 -4.93 8.44
C LYS A 263 19.52 -3.71 9.26
N GLY A 264 18.22 -3.37 9.31
CA GLY A 264 17.75 -2.14 9.93
C GLY A 264 17.83 -0.95 8.99
N GLU A 265 17.43 0.21 9.52
CA GLU A 265 17.70 1.52 8.91
C GLU A 265 18.99 2.12 9.48
#